data_AF-A0A662RZP6-F1
#
_entry.id   AF-A0A662RZP6-F1
#
_cell.length_a   1.000
_cell.length_b   1.000
_cell.length_c   1.000
_cell.angle_alpha   90.00
_cell.angle_beta   90.00
_cell.angle_gamma   90.00
#
_symmetry.space_group_name_H-M   'P 1'
#
loop_
_entity.id
_entity.type
_entity.pdbx_description
1 polymer ?
#
loop_
_entity_poly.entity_id
_entity_poly.type
_entity_poly.pdbx_seq_one_letter_code
_entity_poly.pdbx_strand_id
1 'polypeptide(L)'
;MDIETEQRLIAILLSLFLLTFATLVPMEPGQEELPFPWISCPYRSITGKPCPLCGSTRAFIHTAHGHFSDAWELNPIGMFAYFGVWILLLYETCMLLRKRVRSR
;
A
#
# COMPACT_ATOMS: atom_id res chain seq x y z
N MET A 1 4.44 1.90 -28.56
CA MET A 1 4.35 1.22 -27.25
C MET A 1 3.04 0.50 -27.26
N ASP A 2 3.02 -0.82 -27.05
CA ASP A 2 1.77 -1.58 -27.08
C ASP A 2 0.93 -1.29 -25.81
N ILE A 3 -0.39 -1.29 -25.95
CA ILE A 3 -1.35 -0.97 -24.87
C ILE A 3 -1.10 -1.84 -23.62
N GLU A 4 -0.74 -3.11 -23.82
CA GLU A 4 -0.43 -4.02 -22.73
C GLU A 4 0.80 -3.54 -21.94
N THR A 5 1.88 -3.14 -22.61
CA THR A 5 3.08 -2.61 -21.96
C THR A 5 2.81 -1.30 -21.21
N GLU A 6 1.93 -0.43 -21.72
CA GLU A 6 1.52 0.78 -20.99
C GLU A 6 0.80 0.45 -19.68
N GLN A 7 -0.16 -0.49 -19.72
CA GLN A 7 -0.88 -0.95 -18.53
C GLN A 7 0.07 -1.53 -17.46
N ARG A 8 1.07 -2.33 -17.89
CA ARG A 8 2.08 -2.90 -16.97
C ARG A 8 2.95 -1.82 -16.35
N LEU A 9 3.38 -0.82 -17.14
CA LEU A 9 4.17 0.31 -16.63
C LEU A 9 3.38 1.13 -15.61
N ILE A 10 2.11 1.40 -15.86
CA ILE A 10 1.23 2.08 -14.91
C ILE A 10 1.14 1.29 -13.60
N ALA A 11 0.92 -0.03 -13.66
CA ALA A 11 0.85 -0.88 -12.47
C ALA A 11 2.16 -0.86 -11.65
N ILE A 12 3.31 -0.90 -12.33
CA ILE A 12 4.63 -0.78 -11.69
C ILE A 12 4.78 0.58 -11.01
N LEU A 13 4.48 1.68 -11.71
CA LEU A 13 4.60 3.04 -11.17
C LEU A 13 3.67 3.25 -9.97
N LEU A 14 2.43 2.78 -10.04
CA LEU A 14 1.48 2.85 -8.92
C LEU A 14 1.96 2.02 -7.73
N SER A 15 2.49 0.82 -7.95
CA SER A 15 3.01 -0.03 -6.88
C SER A 15 4.21 0.63 -6.19
N LEU A 16 5.15 1.18 -6.96
CA LEU A 16 6.28 1.94 -6.42
C LEU A 16 5.81 3.17 -5.64
N PHE A 17 4.84 3.92 -6.16
CA PHE A 17 4.26 5.06 -5.46
C PHE A 17 3.64 4.66 -4.12
N LEU A 18 2.86 3.57 -4.06
CA LEU A 18 2.25 3.10 -2.81
C LEU A 18 3.29 2.65 -1.78
N LEU A 19 4.32 1.92 -2.20
CA LEU A 19 5.39 1.45 -1.31
C LEU A 19 6.27 2.59 -0.79
N THR A 20 6.61 3.55 -1.66
CA THR A 20 7.37 4.74 -1.27
C THR A 20 6.55 5.62 -0.34
N PHE A 21 5.29 5.90 -0.66
CA PHE A 21 4.40 6.64 0.22
C PHE A 21 4.31 5.99 1.61
N ALA A 22 4.11 4.68 1.68
CA ALA A 22 3.98 3.97 2.95
C ALA A 22 5.26 3.92 3.80
N THR A 23 6.43 4.07 3.19
CA THR A 23 7.71 4.16 3.91
C THR A 23 8.08 5.59 4.28
N LEU A 24 7.55 6.59 3.56
CA LEU A 24 7.81 8.01 3.81
C LEU A 24 6.89 8.60 4.89
N VAL A 25 5.68 8.06 5.07
CA VAL A 25 4.78 8.51 6.13
C VAL A 25 5.34 8.06 7.48
N PRO A 26 5.76 8.97 8.37
CA PRO A 26 6.31 8.58 9.66
C PRO A 26 5.21 7.93 10.51
N MET A 27 5.49 6.73 11.01
CA MET A 27 4.57 5.99 11.86
C MET A 27 5.34 5.33 13.00
N GLU A 28 5.02 5.73 14.23
CA GLU A 28 5.56 5.12 15.45
C GLU A 28 4.71 3.90 15.85
N PRO A 29 5.29 2.92 16.57
CA PRO A 29 4.54 1.77 17.06
C PRO A 29 3.40 2.19 18.00
N GLY A 30 2.24 1.54 17.87
CA GLY A 30 1.02 1.86 18.64
C GLY A 30 0.25 3.10 18.17
N GLN A 31 0.68 3.78 17.10
CA GLN A 31 -0.08 4.92 16.55
C GLN A 31 -1.31 4.45 15.76
N GLU A 32 -2.50 4.78 16.28
CA GLU A 32 -3.77 4.56 15.59
C GLU A 32 -4.15 5.70 14.62
N GLU A 33 -3.48 6.83 14.71
CA GLU A 33 -3.78 8.03 13.95
C GLU A 33 -2.61 8.37 13.02
N LEU A 34 -2.93 8.83 11.81
CA LEU A 34 -1.91 9.32 10.88
C LEU A 34 -1.36 10.65 11.42
N PRO A 35 -0.11 11.00 11.09
CA PRO A 35 0.53 12.26 11.49
C PRO A 35 -0.06 13.51 10.77
N PHE A 36 -1.29 13.41 10.26
CA PHE A 36 -2.02 14.48 9.59
C PHE A 36 -3.18 14.94 10.49
N PRO A 37 -2.91 15.76 11.52
CA PRO A 37 -3.92 16.19 12.50
C PRO A 37 -5.06 17.01 11.87
N TRP A 38 -4.85 17.56 10.67
CA TRP A 38 -5.85 18.31 9.89
C TRP A 38 -6.83 17.41 9.11
N ILE A 39 -6.58 16.11 9.00
CA ILE A 39 -7.49 15.16 8.33
C ILE A 39 -8.27 14.42 9.40
N SER A 40 -9.28 15.08 9.96
CA SER A 40 -10.28 14.42 10.78
C SER A 40 -11.11 13.49 9.88
N CYS A 41 -11.13 12.19 10.18
CA CYS A 41 -11.91 11.22 9.42
C CYS A 41 -13.41 11.51 9.61
N PRO A 42 -14.14 11.99 8.60
CA PRO A 42 -15.56 12.34 8.75
C PRO A 42 -16.39 11.12 9.13
N TYR A 43 -15.99 9.92 8.68
CA TYR A 43 -16.61 8.66 9.07
C TYR A 43 -16.54 8.43 10.58
N ARG A 44 -15.37 8.62 11.20
CA ARG A 44 -15.22 8.49 12.66
C ARG A 44 -16.02 9.56 13.39
N SER A 45 -16.05 10.79 12.86
CA SER A 45 -16.83 11.89 13.44
C SER A 45 -18.33 11.63 13.41
N ILE A 46 -18.84 10.98 12.36
CA ILE A 46 -20.27 10.71 12.19
C ILE A 46 -20.69 9.42 12.89
N THR A 47 -19.88 8.36 12.80
CA THR A 47 -20.25 7.02 13.26
C THR A 47 -19.67 6.64 14.62
N GLY A 48 -18.65 7.37 15.11
CA GLY A 48 -17.89 7.02 16.31
C GLY A 48 -16.99 5.79 16.17
N LYS A 49 -16.99 5.12 15.00
CA LYS A 49 -16.24 3.88 14.76
C LYS A 49 -15.02 4.13 13.88
N PRO A 50 -13.90 3.40 14.07
CA PRO A 50 -12.80 3.42 13.13
C PRO A 50 -13.27 2.83 11.79
N CYS A 51 -13.07 3.57 10.69
CA CYS A 51 -13.38 3.06 9.35
C CYS A 51 -12.44 1.90 9.00
N PRO A 52 -12.93 0.75 8.48
CA PRO A 52 -12.07 -0.34 8.05
C PRO A 52 -11.11 0.07 6.93
N LEU A 53 -11.51 1.04 6.10
CA LEU A 53 -10.68 1.56 5.02
C LEU A 53 -9.47 2.35 5.56
N CYS A 54 -9.71 3.26 6.52
CA CYS A 54 -8.62 3.96 7.21
C CYS A 54 -7.75 2.98 8.02
N GLY A 55 -8.36 1.95 8.61
CA GLY A 55 -7.66 0.85 9.28
C GLY A 55 -6.71 0.10 8.34
N SER A 56 -7.16 -0.24 7.12
CA SER A 56 -6.33 -0.89 6.11
C SER A 56 -5.15 -0.03 5.66
N THR A 57 -5.36 1.26 5.42
CA THR A 57 -4.26 2.17 5.04
C THR A 57 -3.21 2.27 6.14
N ARG A 58 -3.63 2.34 7.41
CA ARG A 58 -2.70 2.35 8.54
C ARG A 58 -2.00 1.01 8.72
N ALA A 59 -2.72 -0.10 8.61
CA ALA A 59 -2.11 -1.42 8.66
C ALA A 59 -1.08 -1.61 7.54
N PHE A 60 -1.33 -1.08 6.34
CA PHE A 60 -0.36 -1.06 5.24
C PHE A 60 0.92 -0.30 5.61
N ILE A 61 0.80 0.88 6.22
CA ILE A 61 1.95 1.70 6.65
C ILE A 61 2.69 1.05 7.83
N HIS A 62 1.97 0.51 8.82
CA HIS A 62 2.56 -0.26 9.94
C HIS A 62 3.33 -1.47 9.44
N THR A 63 2.79 -2.18 8.45
CA THR A 63 3.47 -3.30 7.79
C THR A 63 4.76 -2.84 7.09
N ALA A 64 4.74 -1.65 6.46
CA ALA A 64 5.92 -1.05 5.84
C ALA A 64 7.03 -0.69 6.85
N HIS A 65 6.66 -0.35 8.09
CA HIS A 65 7.58 -0.05 9.19
C HIS A 65 8.00 -1.30 9.99
N GLY A 66 7.41 -2.48 9.69
CA GLY A 66 7.68 -3.72 10.40
C GLY A 66 6.86 -3.91 11.69
N HIS A 67 5.88 -3.06 11.95
CA HIS A 67 4.97 -3.15 13.10
C HIS A 67 3.81 -4.12 12.80
N PHE A 68 4.12 -5.41 12.67
CA PHE A 68 3.13 -6.41 12.24
C PHE A 68 2.00 -6.63 13.25
N SER A 69 2.27 -6.50 14.56
CA SER A 69 1.24 -6.62 15.60
C SER A 69 0.18 -5.53 15.43
N ASP A 70 0.62 -4.27 15.32
CA ASP A 70 -0.24 -3.12 15.14
C ASP A 70 -1.04 -3.22 13.83
N ALA A 71 -0.40 -3.67 12.75
CA ALA A 71 -1.07 -3.88 11.47
C ALA A 71 -2.18 -4.94 11.56
N TRP A 72 -1.94 -6.03 12.30
CA TRP A 72 -2.91 -7.11 12.49
C TRP A 72 -4.10 -6.67 13.35
N GLU A 73 -3.85 -5.93 14.43
CA GLU A 73 -4.90 -5.40 15.31
C GLU A 73 -5.78 -4.36 14.60
N LEU A 74 -5.20 -3.55 13.72
CA LEU A 74 -5.94 -2.56 12.95
C LEU A 74 -6.81 -3.18 11.86
N ASN A 75 -6.19 -3.86 10.89
CA ASN A 75 -6.89 -4.57 9.82
C ASN A 75 -5.94 -5.51 9.06
N PRO A 76 -6.09 -6.85 9.20
CA PRO A 76 -5.26 -7.81 8.47
C PRO A 76 -5.29 -7.63 6.94
N ILE A 77 -6.38 -7.10 6.38
CA ILE A 77 -6.49 -6.82 4.94
C ILE A 77 -5.41 -5.82 4.49
N GLY A 78 -5.11 -4.80 5.31
CA GLY A 78 -4.08 -3.82 4.98
C GLY A 78 -2.68 -4.43 4.95
N MET A 79 -2.40 -5.34 5.89
CA MET A 79 -1.16 -6.11 5.92
C MET A 79 -1.03 -7.01 4.68
N PHE A 80 -2.07 -7.76 4.34
CA PHE A 80 -2.05 -8.60 3.12
C PHE A 80 -1.95 -7.77 1.85
N ALA A 81 -2.60 -6.60 1.79
CA ALA A 81 -2.49 -5.69 0.66
C ALA A 81 -1.05 -5.20 0.44
N TYR A 82 -0.28 -4.93 1.52
CA TYR A 82 1.13 -4.57 1.42
C TYR A 82 1.96 -5.65 0.71
N PHE A 83 1.82 -6.90 1.13
CA PHE A 83 2.49 -8.02 0.47
C PHE A 83 1.98 -8.24 -0.97
N GLY A 84 0.67 -8.04 -1.20
CA GLY A 84 0.07 -8.10 -2.52
C GLY A 84 0.68 -7.09 -3.50
N VAL A 85 0.95 -5.86 -3.05
CA VAL A 85 1.60 -4.82 -3.87
C VAL A 85 3.04 -5.21 -4.22
N TRP A 86 3.80 -5.77 -3.27
CA TRP A 86 5.13 -6.31 -3.56
C TRP A 86 5.11 -7.44 -4.59
N ILE A 87 4.19 -8.39 -4.45
CA ILE A 87 4.01 -9.50 -5.41
C ILE A 87 3.66 -8.96 -6.80
N LEU A 88 2.71 -8.02 -6.88
CA LEU A 88 2.31 -7.39 -8.14
C LEU A 88 3.48 -6.68 -8.81
N LEU A 89 4.24 -5.89 -8.06
CA LEU A 89 5.43 -5.20 -8.56
C LEU A 89 6.45 -6.18 -9.15
N LEU A 90 6.75 -7.27 -8.43
CA LEU A 90 7.68 -8.30 -8.89
C LEU A 90 7.15 -9.03 -10.13
N TYR A 91 5.87 -9.41 -10.14
CA TYR A 91 5.23 -10.09 -11.25
C TYR A 91 5.27 -9.24 -12.53
N GLU A 92 4.84 -7.99 -12.45
CA GLU A 92 4.81 -7.09 -13.62
C GLU A 92 6.21 -6.76 -14.12
N THR A 93 7.17 -6.56 -13.22
CA THR A 93 8.58 -6.35 -13.59
C THR A 93 9.16 -7.58 -14.28
N CYS A 94 8.93 -8.78 -13.75
CA CYS A 94 9.41 -10.03 -14.36
C CYS A 94 8.81 -10.26 -15.74
N MET A 95 7.50 -10.02 -15.90
CA MET A 95 6.80 -10.16 -17.17
C MET A 95 7.29 -9.16 -18.21
N LEU A 96 7.48 -7.90 -17.81
CA LEU A 96 8.02 -6.85 -18.69
C LEU A 96 9.45 -7.18 -19.14
N LEU A 97 10.30 -7.66 -18.24
CA LEU A 97 11.67 -8.09 -18.56
C LEU A 97 11.67 -9.29 -19.51
N ARG A 98 10.83 -10.30 -19.27
CA ARG A 98 10.68 -11.48 -20.16
C ARG A 98 10.24 -11.08 -21.57
N LYS A 99 9.27 -10.16 -21.69
CA LYS A 99 8.80 -9.63 -22.99
C LYS A 99 9.92 -8.90 -23.72
N ARG A 100 10.70 -8.07 -23.02
CA ARG A 100 11.84 -7.34 -23.61
C ARG A 100 12.98 -8.28 -24.06
N VAL A 101 13.25 -9.37 -23.32
CA VAL A 101 14.25 -10.39 -23.72
C VAL A 101 13.78 -11.18 -24.92
N ARG A 102 12.50 -11.56 -24.99
CA ARG A 102 11.91 -12.36 -26.09
C ARG A 102 11.79 -11.59 -27.41
N SER A 103 11.75 -10.26 -27.35
CA SER A 103 11.64 -9.37 -28.51
C SER A 103 12.99 -8.95 -29.11
N ARG A 104 14.12 -9.36 -28.51
CA ARG A 104 15.46 -9.23 -29.09
C ARG A 104 15.88 -10.56 -29.70
#